data_AF-A0A835N4Q6-F1
#
_entry.id   AF-A0A835N4Q6-F1
#
_cell.length_a   1.000
_cell.length_b   1.000
_cell.length_c   1.000
_cell.angle_alpha   90.00
_cell.angle_beta   90.00
_cell.angle_gamma   90.00
#
_symmetry.space_group_name_H-M   'P 1'
#
loop_
_entity.id
_entity.type
_entity.pdbx_description
1 polymer ?
#
loop_
_entity_poly.entity_id
_entity_poly.type
_entity_poly.pdbx_seq_one_letter_code
_entity_poly.pdbx_strand_id
1 'polypeptide(L)'
;MKALTNIFLVVSLAIGIIFMSIYQPEYFYGLEYDVRVINGFKNNSSLPLVIWCSSNNGDLGGRALQEGDDFSWSLKTSFWGTSHFLCTMKWDAMRRKFDAFKVPRDLQRCSLFRKCSWLVREDGFYFSNDEVYWKKDFSCARPVEIQAEQNLPTVQIINSLPPNSPPLNVSCSSKNIELGARSFSAGQVYEFKVQQKDTYSCAAQWERYIESWNGFELPRDENHGTVYWLVKKDGFYRSWDKASWVLENPWETD
;
A
#
# COMPACT_ATOMS: atom_id res chain seq x y z
N MET A 1 -26.31 37.42 39.07
CA MET A 1 -25.92 36.97 37.71
C MET A 1 -25.06 35.72 37.76
N LYS A 2 -23.85 35.71 38.35
CA LYS A 2 -22.97 34.52 38.41
C LYS A 2 -23.63 33.24 38.97
N ALA A 3 -24.40 33.35 40.06
CA ALA A 3 -25.10 32.20 40.64
C ALA A 3 -26.20 31.64 39.72
N LEU A 4 -26.94 32.50 39.02
CA LEU A 4 -27.97 32.08 38.06
C LEU A 4 -27.35 31.37 36.86
N THR A 5 -26.23 31.91 36.35
CA THR A 5 -25.45 31.29 35.26
C THR A 5 -24.92 29.91 35.66
N ASN A 6 -24.40 29.77 36.89
CA ASN A 6 -23.93 28.48 37.41
C ASN A 6 -25.06 27.46 37.56
N ILE A 7 -26.23 27.86 38.05
CA ILE A 7 -27.40 26.97 38.15
C ILE A 7 -27.85 26.52 36.76
N PHE A 8 -27.89 27.44 35.78
CA PHE A 8 -28.27 27.11 34.40
C PHE A 8 -27.28 26.12 33.75
N LEU A 9 -25.97 26.29 34.02
CA LEU A 9 -24.93 25.35 33.57
C LEU A 9 -25.09 23.96 34.21
N VAL A 10 -25.38 23.88 35.50
CA VAL A 10 -25.58 22.60 36.19
C VAL A 10 -26.83 21.89 35.69
N VAL A 11 -27.93 22.62 35.50
CA VAL A 11 -29.19 22.07 34.99
C VAL A 11 -29.05 21.60 33.54
N SER A 12 -28.37 22.36 32.68
CA SER A 12 -28.11 21.95 31.29
C SER A 12 -27.20 20.72 31.20
N LEU A 13 -26.17 20.62 32.05
CA LEU A 13 -25.35 19.41 32.18
C LEU A 13 -26.18 18.20 32.65
N ALA A 14 -27.03 18.37 33.67
CA ALA A 14 -27.88 17.30 34.17
C ALA A 14 -28.89 16.82 33.12
N ILE A 15 -29.53 17.73 32.39
CA ILE A 15 -30.43 17.40 31.28
C ILE A 15 -29.65 16.69 30.17
N GLY A 16 -28.44 17.13 29.84
CA GLY A 16 -27.57 16.47 28.87
C GLY A 16 -27.22 15.02 29.26
N ILE A 17 -26.90 14.77 30.53
CA ILE A 17 -26.61 13.42 31.04
C ILE A 17 -27.86 12.54 30.98
N ILE A 18 -29.02 13.05 31.39
CA ILE A 18 -30.29 12.33 31.32
C ILE A 18 -30.65 12.01 29.86
N PHE A 19 -30.53 12.99 28.96
CA PHE A 19 -30.78 12.82 27.53
C PHE A 19 -29.85 11.75 26.94
N MET A 20 -28.54 11.83 27.18
CA MET A 20 -27.59 10.81 26.71
C MET A 20 -27.88 9.41 27.28
N SER A 21 -28.33 9.31 28.53
CA SER A 21 -28.68 8.05 29.18
C SER A 21 -29.95 7.41 28.60
N ILE A 22 -30.90 8.23 28.13
CA ILE A 22 -32.16 7.77 27.52
C ILE A 22 -31.95 7.39 26.05
N TYR A 23 -31.18 8.18 25.28
CA TYR A 23 -31.04 7.97 23.84
C TYR A 23 -29.89 7.04 23.43
N GLN A 24 -28.84 6.88 24.26
CA GLN A 24 -27.70 5.99 23.98
C GLN A 24 -27.24 5.22 25.22
N PRO A 25 -28.11 4.37 25.82
CA PRO A 25 -27.76 3.63 27.04
C PRO A 25 -26.52 2.73 26.86
N GLU A 26 -26.34 2.22 25.64
CA GLU A 26 -25.20 1.38 25.24
C GLU A 26 -23.84 2.06 25.41
N TYR A 27 -23.80 3.40 25.33
CA TYR A 27 -22.57 4.19 25.46
C TYR A 27 -22.08 4.29 26.91
N PHE A 28 -23.02 4.25 27.88
CA PHE A 28 -22.73 4.34 29.32
C PHE A 28 -22.59 2.98 30.00
N TYR A 29 -23.52 2.05 29.75
CA TYR A 29 -23.52 0.73 30.39
C TYR A 29 -22.54 -0.26 29.73
N GLY A 30 -22.20 0.03 28.48
CA GLY A 30 -21.26 -0.74 27.70
C GLY A 30 -21.85 -2.04 27.18
N LEU A 31 -21.45 -2.41 25.97
CA LEU A 31 -21.93 -3.61 25.29
C LEU A 31 -20.81 -4.63 25.20
N GLU A 32 -21.18 -5.87 25.39
CA GLU A 32 -20.27 -6.99 25.19
C GLU A 32 -20.31 -7.44 23.73
N TYR A 33 -19.14 -7.69 23.17
CA TYR A 33 -18.94 -8.23 21.83
C TYR A 33 -17.98 -9.40 21.88
N ASP A 34 -18.31 -10.44 21.14
CA ASP A 34 -17.41 -11.56 20.88
C ASP A 34 -16.69 -11.32 19.55
N VAL A 35 -15.36 -11.29 19.60
CA VAL A 35 -14.51 -11.17 18.41
C VAL A 35 -13.80 -12.49 18.19
N ARG A 36 -13.83 -12.98 16.96
CA ARG A 36 -13.26 -14.26 16.58
C ARG A 36 -12.48 -14.14 15.29
N VAL A 37 -11.29 -14.73 15.23
CA VAL A 37 -10.49 -14.84 14.00
C VAL A 37 -10.20 -16.30 13.74
N ILE A 38 -10.75 -16.82 12.65
CA ILE A 38 -10.75 -18.24 12.28
C ILE A 38 -9.75 -18.47 11.14
N ASN A 39 -8.91 -19.48 11.29
CA ASN A 39 -8.07 -19.98 10.21
C ASN A 39 -8.93 -20.84 9.24
N GLY A 40 -9.18 -20.30 8.04
CA GLY A 40 -9.91 -20.99 6.97
C GLY A 40 -9.03 -21.53 5.84
N PHE A 41 -7.71 -21.57 5.99
CA PHE A 41 -6.79 -22.17 5.02
C PHE A 41 -7.05 -23.67 4.91
N LYS A 42 -7.17 -24.21 3.70
CA LYS A 42 -7.50 -25.64 3.46
C LYS A 42 -6.36 -26.45 2.84
N ASN A 43 -5.17 -25.88 2.77
CA ASN A 43 -4.12 -26.38 1.90
C ASN A 43 -3.31 -27.55 2.50
N ASN A 44 -3.80 -28.25 3.54
CA ASN A 44 -3.12 -29.36 4.22
C ASN A 44 -1.66 -29.03 4.60
N SER A 45 -1.31 -27.76 4.74
CA SER A 45 0.03 -27.34 5.13
C SER A 45 0.19 -27.49 6.64
N SER A 46 1.29 -28.09 7.09
CA SER A 46 1.65 -28.11 8.52
C SER A 46 2.04 -26.73 9.07
N LEU A 47 1.98 -25.68 8.23
CA LEU A 47 2.35 -24.32 8.59
C LEU A 47 1.19 -23.60 9.31
N PRO A 48 1.32 -23.29 10.60
CA PRO A 48 0.25 -22.61 11.33
C PRO A 48 0.14 -21.13 10.95
N LEU A 49 -1.08 -20.61 11.01
CA LEU A 49 -1.36 -19.19 10.98
C LEU A 49 -0.99 -18.57 12.33
N VAL A 50 0.05 -17.74 12.40
CA VAL A 50 0.42 -17.06 13.64
C VAL A 50 -0.32 -15.74 13.73
N ILE A 51 -1.12 -15.55 14.78
CA ILE A 51 -1.84 -14.32 15.06
C ILE A 51 -1.39 -13.74 16.39
N TRP A 52 -1.34 -12.41 16.49
CA TRP A 52 -1.19 -11.70 17.75
C TRP A 52 -1.99 -10.41 17.70
N CYS A 53 -2.72 -10.12 18.77
CA CYS A 53 -3.65 -9.00 18.81
C CYS A 53 -3.41 -8.17 20.06
N SER A 54 -3.47 -6.85 19.91
CA SER A 54 -3.32 -5.94 21.03
C SER A 54 -4.33 -4.81 20.95
N SER A 55 -4.47 -4.13 22.07
CA SER A 55 -5.31 -2.95 22.22
C SER A 55 -4.58 -1.88 23.02
N ASN A 56 -5.16 -0.68 23.10
CA ASN A 56 -4.59 0.40 23.92
C ASN A 56 -4.48 0.05 25.42
N ASN A 57 -5.29 -0.90 25.90
CA ASN A 57 -5.37 -1.25 27.31
C ASN A 57 -4.62 -2.56 27.64
N GLY A 58 -3.99 -3.20 26.66
CA GLY A 58 -3.24 -4.44 26.88
C GLY A 58 -3.09 -5.31 25.63
N ASP A 59 -2.14 -6.23 25.70
CA ASP A 59 -1.86 -7.26 24.70
C ASP A 59 -2.69 -8.51 25.00
N LEU A 60 -3.37 -9.07 24.00
CA LEU A 60 -4.04 -10.38 24.11
C LEU A 60 -3.06 -11.53 23.89
N GLY A 61 -1.85 -11.22 23.42
CA GLY A 61 -0.79 -12.16 23.12
C GLY A 61 -0.96 -12.78 21.74
N GLY A 62 -0.13 -13.80 21.49
CA GLY A 62 -0.11 -14.53 20.23
C GLY A 62 -0.49 -16.00 20.35
N ARG A 63 -0.99 -16.55 19.25
CA ARG A 63 -1.31 -17.97 19.06
C ARG A 63 -0.91 -18.42 17.66
N ALA A 64 -0.56 -19.70 17.54
CA ALA A 64 -0.40 -20.39 16.27
C ALA A 64 -1.66 -21.23 16.05
N LEU A 65 -2.38 -20.99 14.95
CA LEU A 65 -3.67 -21.60 14.63
C LEU A 65 -3.48 -22.61 13.50
N GLN A 66 -3.87 -23.86 13.72
CA GLN A 66 -3.99 -24.87 12.66
C GLN A 66 -5.25 -24.63 11.82
N GLU A 67 -5.44 -25.41 10.76
CA GLU A 67 -6.67 -25.37 9.95
C GLU A 67 -7.91 -25.55 10.83
N GLY A 68 -8.86 -24.60 10.74
CA GLY A 68 -10.09 -24.61 11.52
C GLY A 68 -9.97 -24.04 12.94
N ASP A 69 -8.75 -23.87 13.47
CA ASP A 69 -8.54 -23.24 14.76
C ASP A 69 -8.91 -21.76 14.72
N ASP A 70 -9.23 -21.20 15.89
CA ASP A 70 -9.56 -19.79 16.03
C ASP A 70 -8.90 -19.12 17.24
N PHE A 71 -8.80 -17.80 17.13
CA PHE A 71 -8.40 -16.91 18.22
C PHE A 71 -9.56 -15.98 18.55
N SER A 72 -10.12 -16.13 19.75
CA SER A 72 -11.32 -15.41 20.18
C SER A 72 -11.15 -14.72 21.52
N TRP A 73 -11.84 -13.60 21.70
CA TRP A 73 -11.97 -12.93 22.99
C TRP A 73 -13.28 -12.15 23.05
N SER A 74 -13.78 -11.94 24.27
CA SER A 74 -14.91 -11.05 24.54
C SER A 74 -14.39 -9.70 25.01
N LEU A 75 -15.03 -8.64 24.58
CA LEU A 75 -14.71 -7.26 24.98
C LEU A 75 -15.98 -6.53 25.38
N LYS A 76 -15.84 -5.60 26.33
CA LYS A 76 -16.91 -4.69 26.71
C LYS A 76 -16.56 -3.27 26.24
N THR A 77 -17.37 -2.71 25.35
CA THR A 77 -17.24 -1.29 24.96
C THR A 77 -17.69 -0.43 26.14
N SER A 78 -16.99 0.65 26.47
CA SER A 78 -17.49 1.65 27.42
C SER A 78 -16.80 2.98 27.14
N PHE A 79 -17.29 4.07 27.75
CA PHE A 79 -16.69 5.40 27.59
C PHE A 79 -15.19 5.45 27.94
N TRP A 80 -14.76 4.61 28.90
CA TRP A 80 -13.36 4.45 29.32
C TRP A 80 -12.76 3.11 28.86
N GLY A 81 -13.49 2.34 28.05
CA GLY A 81 -13.16 0.98 27.67
C GLY A 81 -12.30 0.91 26.40
N THR A 82 -11.85 -0.31 26.09
CA THR A 82 -11.00 -0.56 24.93
C THR A 82 -11.77 -0.31 23.64
N SER A 83 -11.34 0.67 22.86
CA SER A 83 -12.06 1.11 21.65
C SER A 83 -11.56 0.46 20.36
N HIS A 84 -10.43 -0.25 20.42
CA HIS A 84 -9.72 -0.73 19.24
C HIS A 84 -8.83 -1.94 19.57
N PHE A 85 -9.01 -3.01 18.80
CA PHE A 85 -8.15 -4.19 18.79
C PHE A 85 -7.50 -4.33 17.40
N LEU A 86 -6.18 -4.23 17.37
CA LEU A 86 -5.37 -4.37 16.18
C LEU A 86 -4.71 -5.75 16.20
N CYS A 87 -5.05 -6.58 15.23
CA CYS A 87 -4.44 -7.89 15.06
C CYS A 87 -3.37 -7.81 13.98
N THR A 88 -2.31 -8.58 14.17
CA THR A 88 -1.38 -8.91 13.11
C THR A 88 -1.32 -10.41 12.94
N MET A 89 -1.26 -10.81 11.69
CA MET A 89 -1.27 -12.18 11.23
C MET A 89 0.00 -12.43 10.41
N LYS A 90 0.57 -13.63 10.54
CA LYS A 90 1.65 -14.13 9.70
C LYS A 90 1.33 -15.55 9.24
N TRP A 91 1.45 -15.77 7.94
CA TRP A 91 1.35 -17.07 7.33
C TRP A 91 2.39 -17.14 6.20
N ASP A 92 3.35 -18.04 6.34
CA ASP A 92 4.53 -18.09 5.46
C ASP A 92 5.23 -16.72 5.34
N ALA A 93 5.42 -16.22 4.11
CA ALA A 93 5.96 -14.90 3.80
C ALA A 93 4.93 -13.76 3.97
N MET A 94 3.64 -14.08 4.09
CA MET A 94 2.57 -13.10 4.19
C MET A 94 2.45 -12.59 5.64
N ARG A 95 2.47 -11.26 5.80
CA ARG A 95 2.18 -10.59 7.08
C ARG A 95 1.14 -9.50 6.88
N ARG A 96 0.09 -9.47 7.72
CA ARG A 96 -1.00 -8.50 7.63
C ARG A 96 -1.40 -7.96 8.97
N LYS A 97 -1.63 -6.65 9.02
CA LYS A 97 -2.31 -5.98 10.13
C LYS A 97 -3.74 -5.68 9.73
N PHE A 98 -4.67 -5.85 10.65
CA PHE A 98 -6.06 -5.46 10.44
C PHE A 98 -6.73 -5.11 11.76
N ASP A 99 -7.67 -4.18 11.69
CA ASP A 99 -8.52 -3.80 12.82
C ASP A 99 -9.55 -4.92 13.02
N ALA A 100 -9.32 -5.81 13.98
CA ALA A 100 -10.25 -6.90 14.27
C ALA A 100 -11.52 -6.40 14.96
N PHE A 101 -11.39 -5.35 15.78
CA PHE A 101 -12.52 -4.61 16.33
C PHE A 101 -12.21 -3.13 16.49
N LYS A 102 -13.13 -2.25 16.13
CA LYS A 102 -13.00 -0.78 16.25
C LYS A 102 -14.37 -0.15 16.46
N VAL A 103 -14.56 0.51 17.61
CA VAL A 103 -15.86 1.02 18.08
C VAL A 103 -16.67 1.79 17.04
N PRO A 104 -16.19 2.87 16.38
CA PRO A 104 -17.04 3.60 15.44
C PRO A 104 -17.50 2.73 14.25
N ARG A 105 -16.73 1.71 13.87
CA ARG A 105 -17.07 0.81 12.77
C ARG A 105 -17.98 -0.32 13.22
N ASP A 106 -17.63 -0.98 14.32
CA ASP A 106 -18.19 -2.29 14.67
C ASP A 106 -19.38 -2.24 15.62
N LEU A 107 -19.61 -1.10 16.30
CA LEU A 107 -20.83 -0.91 17.08
C LEU A 107 -22.09 -1.16 16.24
N GLN A 108 -22.10 -0.70 15.00
CA GLN A 108 -23.23 -0.93 14.09
C GLN A 108 -23.08 -2.24 13.31
N ARG A 109 -21.87 -2.55 12.84
CA ARG A 109 -21.59 -3.75 12.04
C ARG A 109 -21.92 -5.06 12.77
N CYS A 110 -21.69 -5.10 14.08
CA CYS A 110 -21.86 -6.29 14.91
C CYS A 110 -23.07 -6.20 15.87
N SER A 111 -23.86 -5.13 15.80
CA SER A 111 -24.92 -4.81 16.79
C SER A 111 -25.92 -5.94 17.00
N LEU A 112 -26.40 -6.53 15.91
CA LEU A 112 -27.54 -7.46 15.92
C LEU A 112 -27.27 -8.74 16.71
N PHE A 113 -26.08 -9.31 16.56
CA PHE A 113 -25.70 -10.60 17.15
C PHE A 113 -24.58 -10.49 18.18
N ARG A 114 -24.04 -9.27 18.39
CA ARG A 114 -22.87 -9.01 19.25
C ARG A 114 -21.63 -9.82 18.88
N LYS A 115 -21.52 -10.22 17.61
CA LYS A 115 -20.39 -11.00 17.08
C LYS A 115 -19.68 -10.26 15.96
N CYS A 116 -18.37 -10.27 16.00
CA CYS A 116 -17.49 -9.78 14.94
C CYS A 116 -16.51 -10.89 14.56
N SER A 117 -16.89 -11.72 13.60
CA SER A 117 -16.12 -12.89 13.21
C SER A 117 -15.38 -12.65 11.91
N TRP A 118 -14.12 -13.04 11.88
CA TRP A 118 -13.22 -12.96 10.74
C TRP A 118 -12.82 -14.36 10.30
N LEU A 119 -13.02 -14.68 9.03
CA LEU A 119 -12.54 -15.90 8.41
C LEU A 119 -11.42 -15.56 7.44
N VAL A 120 -10.21 -16.03 7.74
CA VAL A 120 -9.04 -15.78 6.91
C VAL A 120 -8.87 -16.93 5.93
N ARG A 121 -8.77 -16.61 4.63
CA ARG A 121 -8.52 -17.56 3.55
C ARG A 121 -7.35 -17.10 2.70
N GLU A 122 -6.94 -17.93 1.75
CA GLU A 122 -5.87 -17.67 0.79
C GLU A 122 -6.04 -16.36 0.05
N ASP A 123 -7.28 -16.00 -0.30
CA ASP A 123 -7.59 -14.87 -1.15
C ASP A 123 -7.99 -13.60 -0.38
N GLY A 124 -8.34 -13.71 0.91
CA GLY A 124 -8.83 -12.56 1.66
C GLY A 124 -9.27 -12.82 3.09
N PHE A 125 -9.65 -11.72 3.71
CA PHE A 125 -10.29 -11.65 5.02
C PHE A 125 -11.78 -11.45 4.80
N TYR A 126 -12.56 -12.37 5.34
CA TYR A 126 -14.01 -12.36 5.26
C TYR A 126 -14.56 -12.00 6.62
N PHE A 127 -15.57 -11.16 6.66
CA PHE A 127 -16.25 -10.77 7.88
C PHE A 127 -17.67 -11.34 7.90
N SER A 128 -18.12 -11.69 9.08
CA SER A 128 -19.51 -12.03 9.38
C SER A 128 -19.88 -11.57 10.79
N ASN A 129 -21.13 -11.15 10.97
CA ASN A 129 -21.70 -10.92 12.30
C ASN A 129 -22.62 -12.06 12.76
N ASP A 130 -22.89 -13.07 11.93
CA ASP A 130 -23.74 -14.22 12.26
C ASP A 130 -23.04 -15.57 12.06
N GLU A 131 -21.83 -15.57 11.51
CA GLU A 131 -21.03 -16.74 11.11
C GLU A 131 -21.67 -17.62 10.04
N VAL A 132 -22.78 -17.17 9.43
CA VAL A 132 -23.50 -17.85 8.35
C VAL A 132 -23.16 -17.18 7.02
N TYR A 133 -23.33 -15.87 6.94
CA TYR A 133 -23.06 -15.09 5.74
C TYR A 133 -21.71 -14.38 5.83
N TRP A 134 -20.78 -14.79 4.98
CA TRP A 134 -19.41 -14.27 4.97
C TRP A 134 -19.20 -13.33 3.79
N LYS A 135 -18.85 -12.07 4.07
CA LYS A 135 -18.53 -11.08 3.04
C LYS A 135 -17.04 -10.78 3.06
N LYS A 136 -16.38 -10.89 1.90
CA LYS A 136 -14.99 -10.46 1.75
C LYS A 136 -14.87 -8.97 2.08
N ASP A 137 -14.03 -8.64 3.05
CA ASP A 137 -13.78 -7.25 3.47
C ASP A 137 -12.57 -6.69 2.71
N PHE A 138 -11.45 -7.40 2.74
CA PHE A 138 -10.25 -7.05 1.99
C PHE A 138 -9.44 -8.27 1.57
N SER A 139 -8.63 -8.12 0.53
CA SER A 139 -7.81 -9.19 -0.02
C SER A 139 -6.55 -9.44 0.81
N CYS A 140 -6.06 -10.68 0.77
CA CYS A 140 -4.77 -11.07 1.37
C CYS A 140 -3.58 -10.51 0.57
N ALA A 141 -3.78 -10.30 -0.74
CA ALA A 141 -2.93 -9.46 -1.58
C ALA A 141 -2.90 -8.02 -1.04
N ARG A 142 -1.78 -7.30 -1.20
CA ARG A 142 -1.66 -5.94 -0.65
C ARG A 142 -2.74 -5.07 -1.30
N PRO A 143 -3.34 -4.08 -0.60
CA PRO A 143 -3.81 -2.89 -1.30
C PRO A 143 -2.66 -2.48 -2.21
N VAL A 144 -2.95 -2.40 -3.50
CA VAL A 144 -1.99 -2.09 -4.58
C VAL A 144 -1.33 -0.71 -4.35
N GLU A 145 -1.81 0.05 -3.37
CA GLU A 145 -1.37 1.41 -3.03
C GLU A 145 0.02 1.54 -2.39
N ILE A 146 0.65 0.45 -1.94
CA ILE A 146 2.08 0.49 -1.48
C ILE A 146 3.02 -0.21 -2.49
N GLN A 147 2.51 -0.74 -3.61
CA GLN A 147 3.35 -1.28 -4.70
C GLN A 147 3.49 -0.34 -5.91
N ALA A 148 2.73 0.77 -5.95
CA ALA A 148 2.90 1.79 -7.00
C ALA A 148 4.19 2.61 -6.89
N GLU A 149 4.97 2.45 -5.82
CA GLU A 149 6.30 3.03 -5.65
C GLU A 149 7.45 2.04 -5.94
N GLN A 150 7.15 0.76 -6.25
CA GLN A 150 8.20 -0.25 -6.47
C GLN A 150 8.27 -0.84 -7.87
N ASN A 151 7.27 -0.61 -8.73
CA ASN A 151 7.37 -0.90 -10.16
C ASN A 151 7.51 0.39 -10.99
N LEU A 152 8.30 1.34 -10.50
CA LEU A 152 8.82 2.39 -11.37
C LEU A 152 9.66 1.72 -12.47
N PRO A 153 9.48 2.11 -13.74
CA PRO A 153 10.12 1.43 -14.85
C PRO A 153 11.63 1.58 -14.80
N THR A 154 12.30 0.65 -15.45
CA THR A 154 13.72 0.77 -15.77
C THR A 154 13.86 1.52 -17.08
N VAL A 155 14.85 2.42 -17.17
CA VAL A 155 15.27 3.01 -18.45
C VAL A 155 16.57 2.35 -18.86
N GLN A 156 16.64 1.86 -20.10
CA GLN A 156 17.85 1.29 -20.69
C GLN A 156 18.24 2.07 -21.94
N ILE A 157 19.42 2.68 -21.92
CA ILE A 157 20.00 3.40 -23.05
C ILE A 157 21.11 2.54 -23.65
N ILE A 158 20.87 2.04 -24.85
CA ILE A 158 21.69 1.07 -25.55
C ILE A 158 22.52 1.80 -26.60
N ASN A 159 23.85 1.77 -26.47
CA ASN A 159 24.74 2.31 -27.48
C ASN A 159 24.85 1.32 -28.66
N SER A 160 24.16 1.62 -29.77
CA SER A 160 24.18 0.85 -31.02
C SER A 160 24.94 1.57 -32.14
N LEU A 161 25.88 2.46 -31.77
CA LEU A 161 26.83 3.03 -32.71
C LEU A 161 27.77 1.93 -33.26
N PRO A 162 28.42 2.14 -34.41
CA PRO A 162 29.30 1.13 -34.98
C PRO A 162 30.43 0.74 -34.04
N PRO A 163 30.92 -0.51 -34.14
CA PRO A 163 32.11 -0.95 -33.41
C PRO A 163 33.28 0.01 -33.62
N ASN A 164 34.07 0.24 -32.57
CA ASN A 164 35.22 1.16 -32.55
C ASN A 164 34.89 2.66 -32.70
N SER A 165 33.61 3.05 -32.62
CA SER A 165 33.25 4.47 -32.51
C SER A 165 33.68 5.03 -31.15
N PRO A 166 33.96 6.34 -31.03
CA PRO A 166 34.20 6.98 -29.74
C PRO A 166 33.05 6.72 -28.75
N PRO A 167 33.35 6.67 -27.43
CA PRO A 167 32.34 6.34 -26.44
C PRO A 167 31.23 7.40 -26.41
N LEU A 168 30.01 6.93 -26.18
CA LEU A 168 28.84 7.76 -26.02
C LEU A 168 28.80 8.28 -24.59
N ASN A 169 28.72 9.60 -24.42
CA ASN A 169 28.53 10.23 -23.13
C ASN A 169 27.04 10.51 -22.95
N VAL A 170 26.44 10.02 -21.86
CA VAL A 170 25.03 10.30 -21.52
C VAL A 170 24.94 10.74 -20.08
N SER A 171 24.18 11.80 -19.81
CA SER A 171 23.79 12.21 -18.48
C SER A 171 22.26 12.28 -18.40
N CYS A 172 21.68 11.91 -17.26
CA CYS A 172 20.24 12.01 -17.03
C CYS A 172 19.96 12.59 -15.64
N SER A 173 18.92 13.40 -15.53
CA SER A 173 18.48 14.00 -14.27
C SER A 173 16.97 14.23 -14.23
N SER A 174 16.43 14.38 -13.02
CA SER A 174 15.01 14.65 -12.75
C SER A 174 14.86 15.45 -11.46
N LYS A 175 14.40 16.70 -11.53
CA LYS A 175 14.27 17.64 -10.38
C LYS A 175 15.52 17.63 -9.48
N ASN A 176 15.45 16.95 -8.35
CA ASN A 176 16.49 16.89 -7.32
C ASN A 176 17.38 15.63 -7.42
N ILE A 177 17.23 14.84 -8.48
CA ILE A 177 17.92 13.57 -8.70
C ILE A 177 18.88 13.73 -9.88
N GLU A 178 20.17 13.58 -9.61
CA GLU A 178 21.23 13.51 -10.61
C GLU A 178 21.73 12.07 -10.71
N LEU A 179 21.58 11.43 -11.87
CA LEU A 179 22.01 10.04 -12.08
C LEU A 179 23.48 9.93 -12.50
N GLY A 180 24.14 11.07 -12.71
CA GLY A 180 25.52 11.20 -13.16
C GLY A 180 25.68 11.05 -14.67
N ALA A 181 26.83 11.48 -15.18
CA ALA A 181 27.23 11.24 -16.56
C ALA A 181 27.97 9.89 -16.66
N ARG A 182 27.64 9.10 -17.69
CA ARG A 182 28.34 7.87 -18.03
C ARG A 182 28.86 7.90 -19.46
N SER A 183 30.11 7.48 -19.62
CA SER A 183 30.75 7.25 -20.91
C SER A 183 30.81 5.75 -21.18
N PHE A 184 30.28 5.29 -22.31
CA PHE A 184 30.20 3.85 -22.62
C PHE A 184 30.33 3.55 -24.12
N SER A 185 31.01 2.45 -24.42
CA SER A 185 31.35 2.00 -25.78
C SER A 185 30.18 1.31 -26.48
N ALA A 186 30.32 1.13 -27.80
CA ALA A 186 29.35 0.39 -28.62
C ALA A 186 29.02 -1.00 -28.02
N GLY A 187 27.73 -1.32 -27.93
CA GLY A 187 27.21 -2.56 -27.35
C GLY A 187 26.94 -2.50 -25.84
N GLN A 188 27.40 -1.47 -25.13
CA GLN A 188 27.14 -1.29 -23.70
C GLN A 188 25.79 -0.58 -23.45
N VAL A 189 25.26 -0.77 -22.24
CA VAL A 189 23.96 -0.25 -21.82
C VAL A 189 24.12 0.60 -20.57
N TYR A 190 23.58 1.82 -20.60
CA TYR A 190 23.35 2.62 -19.40
C TYR A 190 21.93 2.36 -18.89
N GLU A 191 21.84 1.74 -17.72
CA GLU A 191 20.58 1.40 -17.05
C GLU A 191 20.39 2.20 -15.76
N PHE A 192 19.18 2.70 -15.54
CA PHE A 192 18.76 3.23 -14.24
C PHE A 192 17.30 2.91 -13.95
N LYS A 193 16.97 2.75 -12.67
CA LYS A 193 15.59 2.61 -12.20
C LYS A 193 15.02 4.00 -11.91
N VAL A 194 13.82 4.27 -12.41
CA VAL A 194 13.09 5.51 -12.08
C VAL A 194 12.85 5.52 -10.56
N GLN A 195 13.13 6.65 -9.91
CA GLN A 195 13.08 6.81 -8.45
C GLN A 195 11.85 7.61 -8.00
N GLN A 196 11.31 8.47 -8.87
CA GLN A 196 10.09 9.24 -8.63
C GLN A 196 9.28 9.39 -9.92
N LYS A 197 7.96 9.58 -9.81
CA LYS A 197 7.06 9.78 -10.96
C LYS A 197 7.20 11.19 -11.51
N ASP A 198 8.19 11.39 -12.37
CA ASP A 198 8.57 12.69 -12.91
C ASP A 198 9.29 12.54 -14.23
N THR A 199 9.50 13.63 -14.96
CA THR A 199 10.26 13.59 -16.22
C THR A 199 11.76 13.47 -15.96
N TYR A 200 12.40 12.47 -16.58
CA TYR A 200 13.85 12.32 -16.59
C TYR A 200 14.39 12.85 -17.91
N SER A 201 15.04 13.99 -17.87
CA SER A 201 15.70 14.59 -19.02
C SER A 201 17.10 14.01 -19.16
N CYS A 202 17.43 13.54 -20.35
CA CYS A 202 18.73 12.98 -20.70
C CYS A 202 19.37 13.83 -21.80
N ALA A 203 20.70 13.94 -21.75
CA ALA A 203 21.50 14.53 -22.79
C ALA A 203 22.58 13.54 -23.20
N ALA A 204 22.82 13.44 -24.50
CA ALA A 204 23.89 12.64 -25.08
C ALA A 204 24.85 13.52 -25.86
N GLN A 205 26.13 13.17 -25.78
CA GLN A 205 27.17 13.72 -26.63
C GLN A 205 27.97 12.57 -27.25
N TRP A 206 28.12 12.63 -28.56
CA TRP A 206 28.96 11.73 -29.34
C TRP A 206 29.79 12.55 -30.32
N GLU A 207 31.10 12.67 -30.06
CA GLU A 207 31.98 13.59 -30.80
C GLU A 207 31.45 15.04 -30.76
N ARG A 208 31.02 15.56 -31.92
CA ARG A 208 30.40 16.88 -32.11
C ARG A 208 28.86 16.83 -32.17
N TYR A 209 28.28 15.65 -32.10
CA TYR A 209 26.84 15.45 -32.14
C TYR A 209 26.30 15.49 -30.72
N ILE A 210 25.23 16.26 -30.53
CA ILE A 210 24.55 16.39 -29.24
C ILE A 210 23.07 16.13 -29.45
N GLU A 211 22.40 15.68 -28.40
CA GLU A 211 20.95 15.58 -28.38
C GLU A 211 20.43 15.56 -26.95
N SER A 212 19.27 16.18 -26.73
CA SER A 212 18.58 16.17 -25.43
C SER A 212 17.16 15.64 -25.59
N TRP A 213 16.78 14.65 -24.77
CA TRP A 213 15.47 14.03 -24.85
C TRP A 213 14.92 13.65 -23.48
N ASN A 214 13.61 13.44 -23.40
CA ASN A 214 12.96 12.91 -22.21
C ASN A 214 13.14 11.39 -22.17
N GLY A 215 14.13 10.90 -21.42
CA GLY A 215 14.42 9.48 -21.25
C GLY A 215 13.29 8.69 -20.58
N PHE A 216 12.52 9.35 -19.72
CA PHE A 216 11.26 8.83 -19.16
C PHE A 216 10.28 9.99 -18.95
N GLU A 217 9.02 9.80 -19.32
CA GLU A 217 7.97 10.82 -19.17
C GLU A 217 6.58 10.20 -19.01
N LEU A 218 5.74 10.80 -18.16
CA LEU A 218 4.32 10.45 -18.02
C LEU A 218 3.45 11.47 -18.77
N PRO A 219 2.33 11.05 -19.39
CA PRO A 219 1.76 9.70 -19.38
C PRO A 219 2.34 8.73 -20.43
N ARG A 220 3.29 9.20 -21.27
CA ARG A 220 3.82 8.42 -22.41
C ARG A 220 4.28 7.02 -22.02
N ASP A 221 5.05 6.90 -20.95
CA ASP A 221 5.67 5.65 -20.51
C ASP A 221 4.89 4.95 -19.39
N GLU A 222 3.63 5.34 -19.16
CA GLU A 222 2.78 4.74 -18.13
C GLU A 222 2.46 3.28 -18.45
N ASN A 223 2.39 2.42 -17.41
CA ASN A 223 2.09 0.98 -17.51
C ASN A 223 3.13 0.13 -18.26
N HIS A 224 4.25 0.71 -18.69
CA HIS A 224 5.36 -0.03 -19.27
C HIS A 224 6.40 -0.39 -18.20
N GLY A 225 6.92 -1.61 -18.21
CA GLY A 225 7.91 -2.07 -17.22
C GLY A 225 9.34 -1.59 -17.51
N THR A 226 9.67 -1.32 -18.76
CA THR A 226 10.97 -0.80 -19.19
C THR A 226 10.80 0.12 -20.39
N VAL A 227 11.55 1.22 -20.41
CA VAL A 227 11.67 2.12 -21.56
C VAL A 227 13.05 1.92 -22.17
N TYR A 228 13.10 1.48 -23.42
CA TYR A 228 14.34 1.25 -24.14
C TYR A 228 14.63 2.42 -25.06
N TRP A 229 15.86 2.89 -25.02
CA TRP A 229 16.44 3.84 -25.97
C TRP A 229 17.57 3.17 -26.71
N LEU A 230 17.53 3.23 -28.04
CA LEU A 230 18.56 2.69 -28.92
C LEU A 230 19.18 3.84 -29.69
N VAL A 231 20.45 4.12 -29.37
CA VAL A 231 21.20 5.23 -29.96
C VAL A 231 21.96 4.72 -31.18
N LYS A 232 21.66 5.27 -32.35
CA LYS A 232 22.26 4.92 -33.64
C LYS A 232 22.90 6.15 -34.28
N LYS A 233 23.54 5.95 -35.44
CA LYS A 233 24.17 7.04 -36.21
C LYS A 233 23.18 8.11 -36.69
N ASP A 234 21.95 7.70 -36.94
CA ASP A 234 20.88 8.53 -37.51
C ASP A 234 19.95 9.12 -36.44
N GLY A 235 20.06 8.70 -35.18
CA GLY A 235 19.30 9.30 -34.09
C GLY A 235 18.96 8.33 -32.96
N PHE A 236 17.92 8.69 -32.22
CA PHE A 236 17.47 8.07 -30.98
C PHE A 236 16.14 7.39 -31.19
N TYR A 237 16.12 6.08 -30.98
CA TYR A 237 14.94 5.25 -31.15
C TYR A 237 14.39 4.81 -29.80
N ARG A 238 13.07 4.86 -29.62
CA ARG A 238 12.39 4.41 -28.40
C ARG A 238 11.58 3.14 -28.63
N SER A 239 11.52 2.29 -27.61
CA SER A 239 10.71 1.07 -27.59
C SER A 239 10.25 0.71 -26.18
N TRP A 240 9.12 0.01 -26.06
CA TRP A 240 8.66 -0.58 -24.80
C TRP A 240 8.72 -2.12 -24.78
N ASP A 241 8.94 -2.76 -25.93
CA ASP A 241 9.00 -4.22 -26.10
C ASP A 241 10.38 -4.73 -26.58
N LYS A 242 11.32 -3.80 -26.82
CA LYS A 242 12.67 -4.04 -27.36
C LYS A 242 12.67 -4.62 -28.78
N ALA A 243 11.55 -4.61 -29.49
CA ALA A 243 11.38 -5.15 -30.83
C ALA A 243 10.88 -4.07 -31.82
N SER A 244 9.89 -3.31 -31.41
CA SER A 244 9.25 -2.24 -32.16
C SER A 244 9.90 -0.90 -31.79
N TRP A 245 10.58 -0.26 -32.74
CA TRP A 245 11.36 0.96 -32.50
C TRP A 245 10.81 2.15 -33.29
N VAL A 246 10.63 3.28 -32.62
CA VAL A 246 10.20 4.56 -33.21
C VAL A 246 11.36 5.54 -33.14
N LEU A 247 11.72 6.16 -34.27
CA LEU A 247 12.68 7.27 -34.29
C LEU A 247 12.00 8.48 -33.64
N GLU A 248 12.55 8.96 -32.53
CA GLU A 248 12.05 10.14 -31.83
C GLU A 248 12.80 11.38 -32.31
N ASN A 249 14.13 11.35 -32.20
CA ASN A 249 14.97 12.52 -32.44
C ASN A 249 16.18 12.15 -33.32
N PRO A 250 16.52 12.95 -34.35
CA PRO A 250 17.83 12.88 -34.98
C PRO A 250 18.91 13.49 -34.07
N TRP A 251 20.19 13.32 -34.41
CA TRP A 251 21.26 14.07 -33.76
C TRP A 251 21.24 15.54 -34.19
N GLU A 252 21.45 16.45 -33.24
CA GLU A 252 21.85 17.82 -33.51
C GLU A 252 23.38 17.91 -33.69
N THR A 253 23.83 18.80 -34.56
CA THR A 253 25.25 19.15 -34.67
C THR A 253 25.49 20.47 -33.97
N ASP A 254 26.48 20.48 -33.09
CA ASP A 254 27.04 21.71 -32.49
C ASP A 254 27.61 22.65 -33.58
#